data_AF-A0A354CPN4-F1
#
_entry.id   AF-A0A354CPN4-F1
#
_cell.length_a   1.000
_cell.length_b   1.000
_cell.length_c   1.000
_cell.angle_alpha   90.00
_cell.angle_beta   90.00
_cell.angle_gamma   90.00
#
_symmetry.space_group_name_H-M   'P 1'
#
loop_
_entity.id
_entity.type
_entity.pdbx_description
1 polymer ?
#
loop_
_entity_poly.entity_id
_entity_poly.type
_entity_poly.pdbx_seq_one_letter_code
_entity_poly.pdbx_strand_id
1 'polypeptide(L)'
;MNFQNVDIKKIKEIREHTLSCAPLIHCITNPISINDCANTVLLTGAKPIMAEHPDEVAGITAIAGALAVNLGNITDARMKSIIIASQA
;
A
#
# COMPACT_ATOMS: atom_id res chain seq x y z
N MET A 1 -15.99 -3.58 -18.99
CA MET A 1 -14.58 -4.01 -18.99
C MET A 1 -14.51 -5.34 -19.73
N ASN A 2 -13.64 -5.47 -20.73
CA ASN A 2 -13.51 -6.69 -21.53
C ASN A 2 -12.41 -7.57 -20.92
N PHE A 3 -12.79 -8.70 -20.31
CA PHE A 3 -11.88 -9.58 -19.56
C PHE A 3 -11.28 -10.72 -20.40
N GLN A 4 -11.43 -10.67 -21.73
CA GLN A 4 -11.04 -11.77 -22.62
C GLN A 4 -9.54 -12.11 -22.63
N ASN A 5 -8.68 -11.28 -22.03
CA ASN A 5 -7.22 -11.48 -21.98
C ASN A 5 -6.66 -11.65 -20.56
N VAL A 6 -7.49 -12.02 -19.58
CA VAL A 6 -7.00 -12.24 -18.21
C VAL A 6 -6.34 -13.61 -18.10
N ASP A 7 -5.02 -13.64 -17.90
CA ASP A 7 -4.26 -14.86 -17.64
C ASP A 7 -4.49 -15.33 -16.19
N ILE A 8 -5.42 -16.28 -16.02
CA ILE A 8 -5.79 -16.87 -14.73
C ILE A 8 -4.60 -17.57 -14.06
N LYS A 9 -3.70 -18.19 -14.84
CA LYS A 9 -2.54 -18.90 -14.30
C LYS A 9 -1.60 -17.90 -13.61
N LYS A 10 -1.33 -16.78 -14.27
CA LYS A 10 -0.50 -15.70 -13.71
C LYS A 10 -1.10 -15.06 -12.45
N ILE A 11 -2.41 -14.85 -12.41
CA ILE A 11 -3.10 -14.35 -11.20
C ILE A 11 -2.89 -15.31 -10.02
N LYS A 12 -3.02 -16.62 -10.26
CA LYS A 12 -2.83 -17.63 -9.23
C LYS A 12 -1.40 -17.59 -8.68
N GLU A 13 -0.40 -17.52 -9.56
CA GLU A 13 1.02 -17.42 -9.18
C GLU A 13 1.30 -16.17 -8.31
N ILE A 14 0.78 -15.00 -8.70
CA ILE A 14 0.94 -13.75 -7.92
C ILE A 14 0.29 -13.88 -6.54
N ARG A 15 -0.91 -14.48 -6.47
CA ARG A 15 -1.62 -14.66 -5.21
C ARG A 15 -0.89 -15.62 -4.28
N GLU A 16 -0.42 -16.76 -4.79
CA GLU A 16 0.35 -17.74 -4.01
C GLU A 16 1.65 -17.12 -3.47
N HIS A 17 2.33 -16.33 -4.30
CA HIS A 17 3.53 -15.60 -3.87
C HIS A 17 3.20 -14.60 -2.76
N THR A 18 2.17 -13.77 -2.93
CA THR A 18 1.75 -12.76 -1.94
C THR A 18 1.36 -13.41 -0.62
N LEU A 19 0.65 -14.54 -0.64
CA LEU A 19 0.29 -15.30 0.56
C LEU A 19 1.54 -15.88 1.26
N SER A 20 2.53 -16.34 0.50
CA SER A 20 3.75 -16.92 1.05
C SER A 20 4.66 -15.90 1.71
N CYS A 21 4.84 -14.71 1.11
CA CYS A 21 5.74 -13.68 1.65
C CYS A 21 5.02 -12.68 2.57
N ALA A 22 3.70 -12.54 2.45
CA ALA A 22 2.84 -11.62 3.22
C ALA A 22 3.50 -10.25 3.38
N PRO A 23 3.75 -9.50 2.29
CA PRO A 23 4.57 -8.30 2.36
C PRO A 23 3.90 -7.22 3.21
N LEU A 24 4.71 -6.43 3.93
CA LEU A 24 4.24 -5.21 4.59
C LEU A 24 4.09 -4.12 3.53
N ILE A 25 2.88 -3.59 3.37
CA ILE A 25 2.56 -2.50 2.45
C ILE A 25 2.32 -1.25 3.30
N HIS A 26 3.20 -0.27 3.15
CA HIS A 26 3.02 1.03 3.77
C HIS A 26 2.08 1.87 2.92
N CYS A 27 0.93 2.24 3.48
CA CYS A 27 -0.11 2.98 2.79
C CYS A 27 -0.23 4.38 3.38
N ILE A 28 0.14 5.39 2.59
CA ILE A 28 -0.16 6.79 2.88
C ILE A 28 -1.38 7.18 2.04
N THR A 29 -2.55 7.15 2.65
CA THR A 29 -3.84 7.30 1.96
C THR A 29 -4.73 8.34 2.61
N ASN A 30 -5.92 8.56 2.07
CA ASN A 30 -6.84 9.56 2.60
C ASN A 30 -7.84 8.95 3.61
N PRO A 31 -8.42 9.76 4.52
CA PRO A 31 -9.37 9.28 5.53
C PRO A 31 -10.64 8.64 4.96
N ILE A 32 -11.03 8.96 3.72
CA ILE A 32 -12.26 8.44 3.09
C ILE A 32 -12.08 6.98 2.70
N SER A 33 -10.90 6.63 2.17
CA SER A 33 -10.61 5.28 1.64
C SER A 33 -9.69 4.45 2.54
N ILE A 34 -9.31 4.92 3.73
CA ILE A 34 -8.29 4.27 4.57
C ILE A 34 -8.66 2.83 4.94
N ASN A 35 -9.92 2.58 5.30
CA ASN A 35 -10.42 1.25 5.66
C ASN A 35 -10.48 0.32 4.44
N ASP A 36 -10.98 0.80 3.31
CA ASP A 36 -11.05 0.01 2.08
C ASP A 36 -9.66 -0.33 1.54
N CYS A 37 -8.72 0.61 1.65
CA CYS A 37 -7.33 0.38 1.30
C CYS A 37 -6.72 -0.72 2.17
N ALA A 38 -6.91 -0.68 3.50
CA ALA A 38 -6.42 -1.70 4.41
C ALA A 38 -7.02 -3.08 4.09
N ASN A 39 -8.35 -3.15 3.97
CA ASN A 39 -9.06 -4.40 3.69
C ASN A 39 -8.69 -4.97 2.33
N THR A 40 -8.50 -4.14 1.30
CA THR A 40 -8.05 -4.60 -0.02
C THR A 40 -6.67 -5.24 0.06
N VAL A 41 -5.72 -4.63 0.77
CA VAL A 41 -4.39 -5.21 1.00
C VAL A 41 -4.51 -6.55 1.73
N LEU A 42 -5.31 -6.62 2.80
CA LEU A 42 -5.55 -7.86 3.55
C LEU A 42 -6.15 -8.97 2.68
N LEU A 43 -7.11 -8.66 1.81
CA LEU A 43 -7.72 -9.63 0.89
C LEU A 43 -6.71 -10.28 -0.08
N THR A 44 -5.62 -9.59 -0.39
CA THR A 44 -4.53 -10.15 -1.22
C THR A 44 -3.62 -11.11 -0.45
N GLY A 45 -3.64 -11.09 0.89
CA GLY A 45 -2.73 -11.83 1.76
C GLY A 45 -1.54 -11.01 2.27
N ALA A 46 -1.45 -9.73 1.90
CA ALA A 46 -0.45 -8.80 2.39
C ALA A 46 -0.87 -8.14 3.71
N LYS A 47 0.06 -7.43 4.37
CA LYS A 47 -0.16 -6.72 5.63
C LYS A 47 -0.16 -5.21 5.40
N PRO A 48 -1.26 -4.48 5.61
CA PRO A 48 -1.25 -3.02 5.53
C PRO A 48 -0.68 -2.38 6.81
N ILE A 49 0.00 -1.24 6.66
CA ILE A 49 0.27 -0.28 7.74
C ILE A 49 -0.08 1.13 7.27
N MET A 50 -0.82 1.86 8.10
CA MET A 50 -1.36 3.20 7.80
C MET A 50 -0.71 4.21 8.73
N ALA A 51 0.48 4.71 8.39
CA ALA A 51 1.24 5.59 9.27
C ALA A 51 1.83 6.77 8.48
N GLU A 52 1.30 7.97 8.72
CA GLU A 52 1.62 9.13 7.89
C GLU A 52 2.21 10.29 8.68
N HIS A 53 2.58 10.10 9.95
CA HIS A 53 3.21 11.18 10.70
C HIS A 53 4.64 11.42 10.18
N PRO A 54 5.05 12.68 9.89
CA PRO A 54 6.37 12.97 9.32
C PRO A 54 7.55 12.40 10.10
N ASP A 55 7.40 12.24 11.42
CA ASP A 55 8.47 11.76 12.31
C ASP A 55 8.63 10.23 12.32
N GLU A 56 7.64 9.46 11.86
CA GLU A 56 7.69 7.98 11.85
C GLU A 56 7.75 7.41 10.42
N VAL A 57 7.26 8.17 9.44
CA VAL A 57 6.98 7.69 8.07
C VAL A 57 8.22 7.13 7.37
N ALA A 58 9.40 7.71 7.60
CA ALA A 58 10.66 7.22 7.02
C ALA A 58 11.01 5.83 7.52
N GLY A 59 11.00 5.62 8.84
CA GLY A 59 11.35 4.33 9.44
C GLY A 59 10.36 3.22 9.04
N ILE A 60 9.07 3.55 8.96
CA ILE A 60 8.04 2.60 8.52
C ILE A 60 8.20 2.25 7.04
N THR A 61 8.52 3.23 6.19
CA THR A 61 8.75 2.98 4.76
C THR A 61 9.98 2.12 4.53
N ALA A 62 11.08 2.36 5.26
CA ALA A 62 12.33 1.62 5.12
C ALA A 62 12.20 0.12 5.40
N ILE A 63 11.22 -0.29 6.22
CA ILE A 63 10.94 -1.71 6.51
C ILE A 63 9.82 -2.31 5.65
N ALA A 64 9.13 -1.50 4.86
CA ALA A 64 8.02 -1.95 4.03
C ALA A 64 8.53 -2.54 2.72
N GLY A 65 7.82 -3.54 2.19
CA GLY A 65 8.12 -4.11 0.87
C GLY A 65 7.65 -3.22 -0.28
N ALA A 66 6.71 -2.30 0.00
CA ALA A 66 6.24 -1.30 -0.95
C ALA A 66 5.60 -0.10 -0.22
N LEU A 67 5.63 1.05 -0.89
CA LEU A 67 4.92 2.26 -0.52
C LEU A 67 3.76 2.50 -1.49
N ALA A 68 2.53 2.57 -0.97
CA ALA A 68 1.33 2.93 -1.70
C ALA A 68 0.89 4.36 -1.30
N VAL A 69 0.82 5.26 -2.28
CA VAL A 69 0.49 6.67 -2.07
C VAL A 69 -0.82 7.03 -2.77
N ASN A 70 -1.73 7.67 -2.03
CA ASN A 70 -2.94 8.26 -2.58
C ASN A 70 -2.97 9.77 -2.32
N LEU A 71 -3.01 10.55 -3.40
CA LEU A 71 -2.96 12.02 -3.38
C LEU A 71 -4.34 12.69 -3.23
N GLY A 72 -5.42 11.92 -3.09
CA GLY A 72 -6.76 12.44 -2.84
C GLY A 72 -6.88 13.09 -1.46
N ASN A 73 -7.72 14.13 -1.34
CA ASN A 73 -7.98 14.88 -0.11
C ASN A 73 -6.70 15.36 0.62
N ILE A 74 -5.63 15.68 -0.13
CA ILE A 74 -4.27 15.90 0.40
C ILE A 74 -4.21 17.03 1.43
N THR A 75 -3.36 16.86 2.45
CA THR A 75 -3.03 17.88 3.45
C THR A 75 -1.53 18.20 3.39
N ASP A 76 -1.12 19.37 3.88
CA ASP A 76 0.30 19.75 3.91
C ASP A 76 1.16 18.74 4.69
N ALA A 77 0.65 18.25 5.81
CA ALA A 77 1.32 17.23 6.62
C ALA A 77 1.55 15.94 5.82
N ARG A 78 0.53 15.45 5.11
CA ARG A 78 0.64 14.23 4.30
C ARG A 78 1.51 14.42 3.07
N MET A 79 1.48 15.60 2.44
CA MET A 79 2.39 15.94 1.35
C MET A 79 3.85 15.87 1.80
N LYS A 80 4.16 16.46 2.98
CA LYS A 80 5.48 16.35 3.61
C LYS A 80 5.86 14.90 3.88
N SER A 81 4.96 14.11 4.44
CA SER A 81 5.21 12.69 4.74
C SER A 81 5.48 11.85 3.50
N ILE A 82 4.76 12.08 2.40
CA ILE A 82 5.01 11.40 1.12
C ILE A 82 6.41 11.70 0.59
N ILE A 83 6.86 12.95 0.68
CA ILE A 83 8.22 13.33 0.25
C ILE A 83 9.26 12.61 1.11
N ILE A 84 9.09 12.61 2.43
CA ILE A 84 9.99 11.90 3.36
C ILE A 84 10.00 10.39 3.06
N ALA A 85 8.83 9.77 2.90
CA ALA A 85 8.70 8.35 2.59
C ALA A 85 9.36 7.97 1.27
N SER A 86 9.28 8.83 0.24
CA SER A 86 9.86 8.56 -1.07
C SER A 86 11.39 8.48 -1.10
N GLN A 87 12.05 8.93 -0.03
CA GLN A 87 13.51 8.97 0.11
C GLN A 87 14.05 7.88 1.05
N ALA A 88 13.15 7.09 1.65
CA ALA A 88 13.48 6.07 2.64
C ALA A 88 13.84 4.72 2.01
#